data_AF-A0AAE3QCT1-F1
#
_entry.id   AF-A0AAE3QCT1-F1
#
_cell.length_a   1.000
_cell.length_b   1.000
_cell.length_c   1.000
_cell.angle_alpha   90.00
_cell.angle_beta   90.00
_cell.angle_gamma   90.00
#
_symmetry.space_group_name_H-M   'P 1'
#
loop_
_entity.id
_entity.type
_entity.pdbx_description
1 polymer ?
#
loop_
_entity_poly.entity_id
_entity_poly.type
_entity_poly.pdbx_seq_one_letter_code
_entity_poly.pdbx_strand_id
1 'polypeptide(L)'
;MATQIKAAGMCALLVVASGGIGYSLGMHAGASQPRLTATPRIIAKCEKDVSVAMSLAYEKPFKEKAARFYAISVHECDQYGLVRPRYMATIMEGQLAPYIKAYAANPNVWRKF
;
A
#
# COMPACT_ATOMS: atom_id res chain seq x y z
N MET A 1 -45.69 38.80 -0.57
CA MET A 1 -44.27 39.15 -0.84
C MET A 1 -43.54 37.84 -1.11
N ALA A 2 -43.34 37.50 -2.37
CA ALA A 2 -42.67 36.26 -2.80
C ALA A 2 -41.62 36.66 -3.85
N THR A 3 -40.35 36.44 -3.52
CA THR A 3 -39.20 36.87 -4.32
C THR A 3 -38.95 35.85 -5.43
N GLN A 4 -39.16 36.30 -6.66
CA GLN A 4 -38.81 35.60 -7.91
C GLN A 4 -37.29 35.60 -8.10
N ILE A 5 -36.67 34.41 -8.21
CA ILE A 5 -35.28 34.28 -8.67
C ILE A 5 -35.33 33.98 -10.17
N LYS A 6 -34.91 34.98 -10.95
CA LYS A 6 -34.86 34.98 -12.41
C LYS A 6 -33.67 34.13 -12.86
N ALA A 7 -33.94 33.13 -13.68
CA ALA A 7 -32.95 32.33 -14.39
C ALA A 7 -32.13 33.20 -15.35
N ALA A 8 -30.80 33.06 -15.32
CA ALA A 8 -29.90 33.52 -16.37
C ALA A 8 -28.68 32.58 -16.44
N GLY A 9 -28.53 31.93 -17.60
CA GLY A 9 -27.21 31.63 -18.18
C GLY A 9 -26.49 30.37 -17.70
N MET A 10 -27.06 29.20 -17.98
CA MET A 10 -26.30 27.95 -18.04
C MET A 10 -25.38 27.96 -19.28
N CYS A 11 -24.08 28.16 -19.05
CA CYS A 11 -23.00 27.72 -19.93
C CYS A 11 -21.82 27.31 -19.04
N ALA A 12 -22.00 26.22 -18.29
CA ALA A 12 -20.88 25.53 -17.65
C ALA A 12 -20.70 24.20 -18.38
N LEU A 13 -19.60 24.12 -19.13
CA LEU A 13 -19.16 22.92 -19.83
C LEU A 13 -19.18 21.72 -18.89
N LEU A 14 -19.84 20.66 -19.35
CA LEU A 14 -19.71 19.30 -18.85
C LEU A 14 -18.24 18.86 -18.99
N VAL A 15 -17.54 18.71 -17.86
CA VAL A 15 -16.46 17.74 -17.73
C VAL A 15 -16.92 16.68 -16.75
N VAL A 16 -17.47 15.62 -17.30
CA VAL A 16 -17.57 14.32 -16.63
C VAL A 16 -16.15 13.78 -16.54
N ALA A 17 -15.58 13.80 -15.35
CA ALA A 17 -14.48 12.92 -14.98
C ALA A 17 -14.94 12.09 -13.79
N SER A 18 -15.51 10.94 -14.12
CA SER A 18 -15.87 9.85 -13.23
C SER A 18 -14.64 9.41 -12.41
N GLY A 19 -14.85 9.10 -11.13
CA GLY A 19 -13.99 8.16 -10.40
C GLY A 19 -12.92 8.79 -9.50
N GLY A 20 -13.33 9.53 -8.49
CA GLY A 20 -12.53 9.79 -7.30
C GLY A 20 -13.24 9.25 -6.07
N ILE A 21 -13.13 7.95 -5.81
CA ILE A 21 -13.52 7.38 -4.51
C ILE A 21 -12.57 8.01 -3.49
N GLY A 22 -13.08 9.00 -2.75
CA GLY A 22 -12.38 9.58 -1.61
C GLY A 22 -12.23 8.51 -0.53
N TYR A 23 -11.05 7.91 -0.45
CA TYR A 23 -10.66 7.14 0.72
C TYR A 23 -10.32 8.10 1.85
N SER A 24 -11.34 8.53 2.58
CA SER A 24 -11.17 9.00 3.96
C SER A 24 -10.83 7.79 4.83
N LEU A 25 -9.58 7.32 4.76
CA LEU A 25 -9.08 6.31 5.68
C LEU A 25 -8.84 6.99 7.04
N GLY A 26 -9.73 6.64 7.97
CA GLY A 26 -9.77 7.13 9.33
C GLY A 26 -8.40 7.09 10.01
N MET A 27 -8.12 8.17 10.70
CA MET A 27 -7.04 8.29 11.65
C MET A 27 -7.27 7.29 12.78
N HIS A 28 -6.33 6.37 13.02
CA HIS A 28 -5.92 5.85 14.34
C HIS A 28 -4.93 4.70 14.14
N ALA A 29 -3.64 4.99 14.23
CA ALA A 29 -2.64 4.11 14.82
C ALA A 29 -1.30 4.85 14.92
N GLY A 30 -0.97 5.28 16.14
CA GLY A 30 0.36 5.19 16.74
C GLY A 30 1.59 5.75 16.00
N ALA A 31 2.23 6.69 16.68
CA ALA A 31 3.65 7.02 16.61
C ALA A 31 4.15 7.69 15.31
N SER A 32 4.49 8.96 15.50
CA SER A 32 5.37 9.81 14.72
C SER A 32 6.70 9.12 14.35
N GLN A 33 6.70 8.38 13.24
CA GLN A 33 7.90 8.20 12.44
C GLN A 33 7.77 9.10 11.20
N PRO A 34 8.86 9.72 10.71
CA PRO A 34 8.84 10.44 9.46
C PRO A 34 8.46 9.46 8.35
N ARG A 35 7.18 9.44 7.97
CA ARG A 35 6.73 8.69 6.80
C ARG A 35 7.34 9.38 5.59
N LEU A 36 8.38 8.77 5.01
CA LEU A 36 8.82 9.12 3.68
C LEU A 36 7.56 9.17 2.79
N THR A 37 7.28 10.32 2.20
CA THR A 37 6.03 10.51 1.45
C THR A 37 6.13 9.68 0.18
N ALA A 38 5.39 8.58 0.11
CA ALA A 38 5.42 7.69 -1.04
C ALA A 38 4.82 8.40 -2.27
N THR A 39 5.55 8.42 -3.38
CA THR A 39 5.00 8.87 -4.66
C THR A 39 3.90 7.91 -5.12
N PRO A 40 2.95 8.33 -5.99
CA PRO A 40 1.91 7.44 -6.52
C PRO A 40 2.47 6.14 -7.13
N ARG A 41 3.67 6.23 -7.73
CA ARG A 41 4.40 5.06 -8.27
C ARG A 41 4.82 4.07 -7.19
N ILE A 42 5.27 4.55 -6.03
CA ILE A 42 5.67 3.72 -4.89
C ILE A 42 4.43 3.05 -4.28
N ILE A 43 3.32 3.79 -4.15
CA ILE A 43 2.06 3.26 -3.63
C ILE A 43 1.55 2.11 -4.51
N ALA A 44 1.45 2.33 -5.82
CA ALA A 44 0.98 1.31 -6.76
C ALA A 44 1.89 0.06 -6.77
N LYS A 45 3.22 0.27 -6.67
CA LYS A 45 4.17 -0.84 -6.52
C LYS A 45 3.93 -1.62 -5.23
N CYS A 46 3.77 -0.92 -4.11
CA CYS A 46 3.54 -1.55 -2.81
C CYS A 46 2.23 -2.35 -2.77
N GLU A 47 1.14 -1.80 -3.29
CA GLU A 47 -0.14 -2.51 -3.37
C GLU A 47 -0.01 -3.81 -4.17
N LYS A 48 0.66 -3.74 -5.33
CA LYS A 48 0.94 -4.92 -6.15
C LYS A 48 1.79 -5.94 -5.40
N ASP A 49 2.94 -5.53 -4.87
CA ASP A 49 3.91 -6.45 -4.27
C ASP A 49 3.37 -7.08 -2.99
N VAL A 50 2.61 -6.35 -2.18
CA VAL A 50 1.94 -6.87 -0.98
C VAL A 50 0.82 -7.85 -1.36
N SER A 51 0.03 -7.54 -2.40
CA SER A 51 -1.01 -8.47 -2.87
C SER A 51 -0.43 -9.81 -3.32
N VAL A 52 0.69 -9.76 -4.06
CA VAL A 52 1.38 -10.95 -4.53
C VAL A 52 2.03 -11.69 -3.35
N ALA A 53 2.65 -10.97 -2.41
CA ALA A 53 3.19 -11.56 -1.19
C ALA A 53 2.11 -12.31 -0.37
N MET A 54 0.89 -11.78 -0.28
CA MET A 54 -0.23 -12.48 0.38
C MET A 54 -0.62 -13.77 -0.33
N SER A 55 -0.70 -13.76 -1.66
CA SER A 55 -0.97 -14.98 -2.44
C SER A 55 0.13 -16.02 -2.27
N LEU A 56 1.38 -15.56 -2.23
CA LEU A 56 2.56 -16.42 -2.11
C LEU A 56 2.83 -16.90 -0.68
N ALA A 57 2.23 -16.28 0.34
CA ALA A 57 2.42 -16.65 1.74
C ALA A 57 2.08 -18.12 2.03
N TYR A 58 1.21 -18.71 1.21
CA TYR A 58 0.70 -20.08 1.38
C TYR A 58 0.95 -21.01 0.18
N GLU A 59 1.56 -20.54 -0.92
CA GLU A 59 1.88 -21.40 -2.07
C GLU A 59 3.15 -22.25 -1.84
N LYS A 60 3.08 -23.56 -2.13
CA LYS A 60 4.22 -24.49 -2.11
C LYS A 60 4.40 -25.17 -3.48
N PRO A 61 5.65 -25.37 -3.98
CA PRO A 61 6.93 -24.95 -3.41
C PRO A 61 7.31 -23.51 -3.79
N PHE A 62 7.78 -22.76 -2.79
CA PHE A 62 8.10 -21.34 -2.96
C PHE A 62 9.56 -21.13 -3.41
N LYS A 63 9.77 -20.33 -4.47
CA LYS A 63 11.11 -20.03 -4.99
C LYS A 63 11.82 -19.03 -4.07
N GLU A 64 12.99 -19.39 -3.56
CA GLU A 64 13.75 -18.58 -2.59
C GLU A 64 14.03 -17.15 -3.08
N LYS A 65 14.37 -16.96 -4.36
CA LYS A 65 14.60 -15.62 -4.93
C LYS A 65 13.35 -14.74 -4.85
N ALA A 66 12.18 -15.30 -5.15
CA ALA A 66 10.91 -14.58 -5.03
C ALA A 66 10.60 -14.26 -3.57
N ALA A 67 10.88 -15.20 -2.65
CA ALA A 67 10.74 -15.00 -1.21
C ALA A 67 11.51 -13.79 -0.70
N ARG A 68 12.80 -13.71 -1.08
CA ARG A 68 13.67 -12.60 -0.71
C ARG A 68 13.14 -11.28 -1.28
N PHE A 69 12.76 -11.24 -2.55
CA PHE A 69 12.22 -10.05 -3.19
C PHE A 69 10.97 -9.52 -2.49
N TYR A 70 9.97 -10.39 -2.28
CA TYR A 70 8.71 -9.97 -1.67
C TYR A 70 8.86 -9.66 -0.18
N ALA A 71 9.76 -10.34 0.55
CA ALA A 71 10.07 -9.99 1.93
C ALA A 71 10.68 -8.59 2.07
N ILE A 72 11.63 -8.24 1.18
CA ILE A 72 12.21 -6.89 1.13
C ILE A 72 11.12 -5.87 0.82
N SER A 73 10.31 -6.12 -0.21
CA SER A 73 9.27 -5.18 -0.62
C SER A 73 8.20 -4.97 0.45
N VAL A 74 7.72 -6.04 1.09
CA VAL A 74 6.73 -5.94 2.17
C VAL A 74 7.29 -5.14 3.34
N HIS A 75 8.53 -5.42 3.75
CA HIS A 75 9.17 -4.68 4.84
C HIS A 75 9.32 -3.19 4.49
N GLU A 76 9.78 -2.86 3.28
CA GLU A 76 9.91 -1.46 2.86
C GLU A 76 8.55 -0.76 2.80
N CYS A 77 7.53 -1.39 2.22
CA CYS A 77 6.17 -0.85 2.19
C CYS A 77 5.58 -0.66 3.59
N ASP A 78 5.95 -1.50 4.55
CA ASP A 78 5.57 -1.36 5.95
C ASP A 78 6.24 -0.15 6.61
N GLN A 79 7.52 0.12 6.30
CA GLN A 79 8.21 1.34 6.72
C GLN A 79 7.55 2.62 6.17
N TYR A 80 6.93 2.55 4.98
CA TYR A 80 6.10 3.64 4.43
C TYR A 80 4.69 3.71 5.06
N GLY A 81 4.32 2.73 5.89
CA GLY A 81 2.97 2.59 6.46
C GLY A 81 1.89 2.29 5.42
N LEU A 82 2.27 1.62 4.32
CA LEU A 82 1.41 1.22 3.20
C LEU A 82 0.93 -0.24 3.31
N VAL A 83 1.44 -1.00 4.26
CA VAL A 83 0.96 -2.36 4.56
C VAL A 83 -0.11 -2.27 5.64
N ARG A 84 -1.30 -2.79 5.35
CA ARG A 84 -2.36 -2.88 6.38
C ARG A 84 -1.96 -3.89 7.46
N PRO A 85 -2.22 -3.64 8.75
CA PRO A 85 -1.85 -4.56 9.83
C PRO A 85 -2.34 -6.00 9.62
N ARG A 86 -3.58 -6.16 9.13
CA ARG A 86 -4.16 -7.47 8.79
C ARG A 86 -3.36 -8.22 7.71
N TYR A 87 -2.77 -7.51 6.75
CA TYR A 87 -1.98 -8.12 5.68
C TYR A 87 -0.61 -8.52 6.18
N MET A 88 0.01 -7.70 7.02
CA MET A 88 1.26 -8.06 7.69
C MET A 88 1.07 -9.32 8.54
N ALA A 89 -0.02 -9.42 9.31
CA ALA A 89 -0.33 -10.61 10.09
C ALA A 89 -0.40 -11.88 9.22
N THR A 90 -1.20 -11.86 8.15
CA THR A 90 -1.31 -12.98 7.19
C THR A 90 0.05 -13.36 6.59
N ILE A 91 0.85 -12.39 6.18
CA ILE A 91 2.18 -12.64 5.59
C ILE A 91 3.13 -13.27 6.62
N MET A 92 3.05 -12.83 7.89
CA MET A 92 3.88 -13.32 8.99
C MET A 92 3.45 -14.68 9.54
N GLU A 93 2.23 -15.14 9.23
CA GLU A 93 1.77 -16.52 9.46
C GLU A 93 2.21 -17.48 8.34
N GLY A 94 2.64 -16.94 7.20
CA GLY A 94 3.05 -17.71 6.03
C GLY A 94 4.55 -17.98 5.93
N GLN A 95 4.96 -18.47 4.76
CA GLN A 95 6.36 -18.84 4.48
C GLN A 95 7.32 -17.66 4.32
N LEU A 96 6.80 -16.43 4.20
CA LEU A 96 7.59 -15.21 4.04
C LEU A 96 8.16 -14.68 5.36
N ALA A 97 7.57 -15.05 6.49
CA ALA A 97 8.00 -14.64 7.84
C ALA A 97 9.51 -14.77 8.11
N PRO A 98 10.17 -15.92 7.87
CA PRO A 98 11.61 -16.05 8.12
C PRO A 98 12.44 -15.10 7.25
N TYR A 99 12.02 -14.86 6.00
CA TYR A 99 12.70 -13.93 5.08
C TYR A 99 12.56 -12.48 5.53
N ILE A 100 11.37 -12.08 5.98
CA ILE A 100 11.11 -10.73 6.49
C ILE A 100 11.93 -10.46 7.74
N LYS A 101 11.95 -11.42 8.69
CA LYS A 101 12.75 -11.32 9.92
C LYS A 101 14.25 -11.24 9.61
N ALA A 102 14.73 -12.05 8.67
CA ALA A 102 16.13 -12.06 8.28
C ALA A 102 16.55 -10.77 7.56
N TYR A 103 15.67 -10.20 6.71
CA TYR A 103 15.89 -8.88 6.11
C TYR A 103 15.94 -7.79 7.18
N ALA A 104 14.97 -7.76 8.10
CA ALA A 104 14.91 -6.77 9.17
C ALA A 104 16.13 -6.82 10.10
N ALA A 105 16.68 -8.03 10.36
CA ALA A 105 17.88 -8.20 11.16
C ALA A 105 19.16 -7.69 10.47
N ASN A 106 19.26 -7.81 9.14
CA ASN A 106 20.43 -7.33 8.40
C ASN A 106 20.12 -6.89 6.95
N PRO A 107 19.59 -5.66 6.76
CA PRO A 107 19.19 -5.18 5.44
C PRO A 107 20.38 -5.08 4.45
N ASN A 108 21.57 -4.74 4.96
CA ASN A 108 22.76 -4.49 4.14
C ASN A 108 23.32 -5.75 3.46
N VAL A 109 23.11 -6.92 4.07
CA VAL A 109 23.51 -8.21 3.48
C VAL A 109 22.50 -8.65 2.43
N TRP A 110 21.23 -8.37 2.65
CA TRP A 110 20.11 -8.82 1.82
C TRP A 110 19.89 -7.98 0.57
N ARG A 111 20.32 -6.71 0.57
CA ARG A 111 20.27 -5.83 -0.61
C ARG A 111 21.36 -6.11 -1.66
N LYS A 112 22.35 -6.96 -1.34
CA LYS A 112 23.45 -7.32 -2.25
C LYS A 112 23.11 -8.49 -3.20
N PHE A 113 21.84 -8.85 -3.29
CA PHE A 113 21.36 -10.00 -4.04
C PHE A 113 21.12 -9.70 -5.52
#